data_AF-A0A399YN28-F1
#
_entry.id   AF-A0A399YN28-F1
#
_cell.length_a   1.000
_cell.length_b   1.000
_cell.length_c   1.000
_cell.angle_alpha   90.00
_cell.angle_beta   90.00
_cell.angle_gamma   90.00
#
_symmetry.space_group_name_H-M   'P 1'
#
loop_
_entity.id
_entity.type
_entity.pdbx_description
1 polymer ?
#
loop_
_entity_poly.entity_id
_entity_poly.type
_entity_poly.pdbx_seq_one_letter_code
_entity_poly.pdbx_strand_id
1 'polypeptide(L)' 'LINQLFDAVVETTEEAVLNSLFKAETMQGRDHHIIYALPIQETVEIMNRYGHTQVKAPSAESS' A
#
# COMPACT_ATOMS: atom_id res chain seq x y z
N LEU A 1 15.91 -24.10 -4.83
CA LEU A 1 16.12 -23.82 -3.39
C LEU A 1 16.58 -22.38 -3.16
N ILE A 2 17.80 -21.96 -3.53
CA ILE A 2 18.21 -20.57 -3.27
C ILE A 2 17.40 -19.52 -4.06
N ASN A 3 17.04 -19.82 -5.31
CA ASN A 3 16.19 -18.93 -6.13
C ASN A 3 14.82 -18.69 -5.49
N GLN A 4 14.22 -19.71 -4.87
CA GLN A 4 12.92 -19.58 -4.18
C GLN A 4 13.00 -18.67 -2.96
N LEU A 5 14.14 -18.62 -2.27
CA LEU A 5 14.35 -17.69 -1.15
C LEU A 5 14.50 -16.26 -1.64
N PHE A 6 15.17 -16.05 -2.78
CA PHE A 6 15.26 -14.72 -3.39
C PHE A 6 13.88 -14.22 -3.84
N ASP A 7 13.09 -15.05 -4.51
CA ASP A 7 11.72 -14.71 -4.92
C ASP A 7 10.84 -14.38 -3.70
N ALA A 8 10.90 -15.19 -2.65
CA ALA A 8 10.14 -14.96 -1.42
C ALA A 8 10.50 -13.63 -0.73
N VAL A 9 11.78 -13.25 -0.74
CA VAL A 9 12.20 -11.95 -0.18
C VAL A 9 11.64 -10.81 -1.01
N VAL A 10 11.68 -10.90 -2.35
CA VAL A 10 11.11 -9.86 -3.23
C VAL A 10 9.63 -9.67 -2.94
N GLU A 11 8.85 -10.75 -2.97
CA GLU A 11 7.40 -10.73 -2.68
C GLU A 11 7.11 -10.15 -1.29
N THR A 12 7.80 -10.64 -0.25
CA THR A 12 7.59 -10.16 1.13
C THR A 12 7.94 -8.68 1.27
N THR A 13 9.00 -8.21 0.61
CA THR A 13 9.38 -6.79 0.67
C THR A 13 8.41 -5.89 -0.09
N GLU A 14 7.89 -6.37 -1.22
CA GLU A 14 6.83 -5.69 -1.97
C GLU A 14 5.57 -5.55 -1.10
N GLU A 15 5.11 -6.65 -0.52
CA GLU A 15 3.95 -6.64 0.38
C GLU A 15 4.17 -5.78 1.62
N ALA A 16 5.37 -5.78 2.21
CA ALA A 16 5.67 -4.98 3.39
C ALA A 16 5.59 -3.47 3.11
N VAL A 17 6.13 -3.03 1.96
CA VAL A 17 6.04 -1.63 1.52
C VAL A 17 4.59 -1.26 1.20
N LEU A 18 3.87 -2.10 0.45
CA LEU A 18 2.45 -1.88 0.15
C LEU A 18 1.63 -1.77 1.44
N ASN A 19 1.78 -2.71 2.38
CA ASN A 19 1.10 -2.68 3.67
C ASN A 19 1.39 -1.39 4.45
N SER A 20 2.64 -0.94 4.45
CA SER A 20 3.02 0.29 5.16
C SER A 20 2.31 1.52 4.60
N LEU A 21 2.16 1.63 3.29
CA LEU A 21 1.49 2.76 2.64
C LEU A 21 -0.04 2.69 2.77
N PHE A 22 -0.62 1.52 2.56
CA PHE A 22 -2.08 1.33 2.58
C PHE A 22 -2.68 1.35 3.98
N LYS A 23 -1.88 1.07 5.02
CA LYS A 23 -2.30 1.18 6.44
C LYS A 23 -1.89 2.48 7.12
N ALA A 24 -1.05 3.30 6.48
CA ALA A 24 -0.63 4.57 7.06
C ALA A 24 -1.81 5.52 7.22
N GLU A 25 -1.89 6.17 8.36
CA GLU A 25 -2.86 7.22 8.64
C GLU A 25 -2.22 8.61 8.48
N THR A 26 -3.04 9.61 8.15
CA THR A 26 -2.55 11.00 8.10
C THR A 26 -2.13 11.41 9.51
N MET A 27 -0.88 11.86 9.65
CA MET A 27 -0.33 12.23 10.95
C MET A 27 0.31 13.63 10.92
N GLN A 28 0.28 14.30 12.07
CA GLN A 28 1.06 15.51 12.30
C GLN A 28 2.32 15.15 13.09
N GLY A 29 3.48 15.39 12.49
CA GLY A 29 4.80 15.24 13.09
C GLY A 29 5.29 16.52 13.78
N ARG A 30 6.60 16.53 14.09
CA ARG A 30 7.27 17.68 14.71
C ARG A 30 7.17 18.92 13.82
N ASP A 31 7.12 20.09 14.46
CA ASP A 31 7.08 21.41 13.80
C ASP A 31 5.87 21.59 12.87
N HIS A 32 4.73 20.99 13.22
CA HIS A 32 3.47 21.02 12.45
C HIS A 32 3.56 20.42 11.04
N HIS A 33 4.58 19.61 10.74
CA HIS A 33 4.63 18.89 9.46
C HIS A 33 3.53 17.83 9.39
N ILE A 34 2.70 17.89 8.34
CA ILE A 34 1.64 16.91 8.10
C ILE A 34 2.13 15.93 7.04
N ILE A 35 2.06 14.64 7.35
CA ILE A 35 2.27 13.55 6.40
C ILE A 35 0.89 12.96 6.10
N TYR A 36 0.46 13.09 4.85
CA TYR A 36 -0.82 12.56 4.41
C TYR A 36 -0.71 11.07 4.12
N ALA A 37 -1.73 10.33 4.53
CA ALA A 37 -1.93 8.97 4.09
C ALA A 37 -2.11 8.90 2.57
N LEU A 38 -1.89 7.71 2.01
CA LEU A 38 -2.20 7.44 0.61
C LEU A 38 -3.71 7.66 0.38
N PRO A 39 -4.12 8.46 -0.63
CA PRO A 39 -5.52 8.60 -1.00
C PRO A 39 -6.00 7.31 -1.68
N ILE A 40 -6.49 6.36 -0.87
CA ILE A 40 -6.77 4.97 -1.27
C ILE A 40 -7.79 4.91 -2.41
N GLN A 41 -8.87 5.66 -2.30
CA GLN A 41 -9.97 5.61 -3.26
C GLN A 41 -9.51 6.10 -4.64
N GLU A 42 -8.84 7.24 -4.68
CA GLU A 42 -8.27 7.83 -5.89
C GLU A 42 -7.19 6.94 -6.50
N THR A 43 -6.35 6.33 -5.65
CA THR A 43 -5.32 5.39 -6.10
C THR A 43 -5.95 4.20 -6.82
N VAL A 44 -6.99 3.61 -6.25
CA VAL A 44 -7.73 2.48 -6.86
C VAL A 44 -8.40 2.89 -8.16
N GLU A 45 -8.98 4.08 -8.24
CA GLU A 45 -9.57 4.61 -9.47
C GLU A 45 -8.53 4.79 -10.59
N ILE A 46 -7.34 5.27 -10.25
CA ILE A 46 -6.22 5.38 -11.18
C ILE A 46 -5.79 3.99 -11.66
N MET A 47 -5.61 3.03 -10.75
CA MET A 47 -5.22 1.66 -11.11
C MET A 47 -6.23 1.01 -12.07
N ASN A 48 -7.53 1.16 -11.79
CA ASN A 48 -8.60 0.66 -12.65
C ASN A 48 -8.57 1.32 -14.05
N ARG A 49 -8.24 2.62 -14.14
CA ARG A 49 -8.12 3.35 -15.41
C ARG A 49 -6.98 2.83 -16.30
N TYR A 50 -5.87 2.41 -15.70
CA TYR A 50 -4.66 1.99 -16.45
C TYR A 50 -4.54 0.48 -16.66
N GLY A 51 -5.64 -0.27 -16.51
CA GLY A 51 -5.72 -1.69 -16.91
C GLY A 51 -5.75 -2.70 -15.76
N HIS A 52 -5.73 -2.24 -14.50
CA HIS A 52 -5.90 -3.11 -13.33
C HIS A 52 -7.36 -3.09 -12.85
N THR A 53 -8.28 -3.63 -13.66
CA THR A 53 -9.74 -3.51 -13.53
C THR A 53 -10.39 -4.27 -12.37
N GLN A 54 -9.60 -4.93 -11.53
CA GLN A 54 -10.09 -5.74 -10.41
C GLN A 54 -9.59 -5.23 -9.05
N VAL A 55 -8.88 -4.09 -9.02
CA VAL A 55 -8.39 -3.53 -7.77
C VAL A 55 -9.56 -2.92 -7.02
N LYS A 56 -9.78 -3.39 -5.80
CA LYS A 56 -10.77 -2.86 -4.86
C LYS A 56 -10.03 -2.14 -3.74
N ALA A 57 -10.64 -1.08 -3.21
CA ALA A 57 -10.15 -0.51 -1.97
C ALA A 57 -10.15 -1.59 -0.88
N PRO A 58 -9.14 -1.61 0.01
CA PRO A 58 -9.15 -2.50 1.16
C PRO A 58 -10.45 -2.26 1.94
N SER A 59 -11.28 -3.31 2.04
CA SER A 59 -12.41 -3.30 2.97
C SER A 59 -11.86 -3.09 4.38
N ALA A 60 -12.48 -2.20 5.15
CA ALA A 60 -12.07 -1.80 6.50
C ALA A 60 -12.23 -2.93 7.54
N GLU A 61 -11.71 -4.12 7.26
CA GLU A 61 -11.79 -5.29 8.12
C GLU A 61 -10.43 -5.65 8.72
N SER A 62 -10.47 -5.76 10.05
CA SER A 62 -9.46 -6.24 11.01
C SER A 62 -8.38 -5.25 11.44
N SER A 63 -8.77 -4.40 12.39
CA SER A 63 -8.05 -4.29 13.67
C SER A 63 -7.80 -5.65 14.33
#